data_AF-A0A3D8II19-F1
#
_entry.id   AF-A0A3D8II19-F1
#
_cell.length_a   1.000
_cell.length_b   1.000
_cell.length_c   1.000
_cell.angle_alpha   90.00
_cell.angle_beta   90.00
_cell.angle_gamma   90.00
#
_symmetry.space_group_name_H-M   'P 1'
#
loop_
_entity.id
_entity.type
_entity.pdbx_description
1 polymer ?
#
loop_
_entity_poly.entity_id
_entity_poly.type
_entity_poly.pdbx_seq_one_letter_code
_entity_poly.pdbx_strand_id
1 'polypeptide(L)'
;MEYISPYGYSYKIEEWKEISEEEYWEMFEILPPIFFGSGFFMLEALTGIFHNYYIKWKGRYYTAIFSRNDTWEKIKESLESFIKE
;
A
#
# COMPACT_ATOMS: atom_id res chain seq x y z
N MET A 1 -13.16 2.91 -4.27
CA MET A 1 -13.43 4.26 -4.83
C MET A 1 -12.37 4.54 -5.89
N GLU A 2 -12.72 5.00 -7.09
CA GLU A 2 -11.71 5.29 -8.12
C GLU A 2 -11.06 6.65 -7.85
N TYR A 3 -9.74 6.67 -7.69
CA TYR A 3 -8.93 7.86 -7.60
C TYR A 3 -8.24 8.11 -8.93
N ILE A 4 -8.33 9.34 -9.43
CA ILE A 4 -7.60 9.76 -10.62
C ILE A 4 -6.51 10.74 -10.16
N SER A 5 -5.25 10.35 -10.38
CA SER A 5 -4.10 11.20 -10.08
C SER A 5 -4.08 12.46 -10.94
N PRO A 6 -3.39 13.54 -10.49
CA PRO A 6 -3.12 14.72 -11.31
C PRO A 6 -2.41 14.44 -12.65
N TYR A 7 -1.83 13.25 -12.80
CA TYR A 7 -1.11 12.79 -13.99
C TYR A 7 -1.95 11.86 -14.88
N GLY A 8 -3.23 11.64 -14.55
CA GLY A 8 -4.16 10.86 -15.38
C GLY A 8 -4.17 9.35 -15.12
N TYR A 9 -3.38 8.84 -14.17
CA TYR A 9 -3.49 7.46 -13.71
C TYR A 9 -4.74 7.30 -12.85
N SER A 10 -5.59 6.32 -13.17
CA SER A 10 -6.68 5.92 -12.29
C SER A 10 -6.29 4.69 -11.46
N TYR A 11 -6.65 4.73 -10.19
CA TYR A 11 -6.40 3.68 -9.21
C TYR A 11 -7.70 3.37 -8.51
N LYS A 12 -8.00 2.10 -8.31
CA LYS A 12 -9.07 1.72 -7.41
C LYS A 12 -8.50 1.68 -6.01
N ILE A 13 -8.91 2.64 -5.18
CA ILE A 13 -8.64 2.61 -3.73
C ILE A 13 -9.19 1.27 -3.23
N GLU A 14 -8.31 0.45 -2.64
CA GLU A 14 -8.51 -0.91 -2.08
C GLU A 14 -8.20 -2.15 -2.96
N GLU A 15 -7.59 -2.05 -4.15
CA GLU A 15 -7.12 -3.27 -4.83
C GLU A 15 -5.81 -3.79 -4.21
N TRP A 16 -5.95 -4.65 -3.21
CA TRP A 16 -4.84 -5.47 -2.74
C TRP A 16 -4.29 -6.32 -3.88
N LYS A 17 -2.97 -6.29 -4.01
CA LYS A 17 -2.21 -7.16 -4.91
C LYS A 17 -1.20 -7.94 -4.08
N GLU A 18 -1.18 -9.26 -4.23
CA GLU A 18 -0.07 -10.08 -3.75
C GLU A 18 1.15 -9.84 -4.66
N ILE A 19 2.31 -9.58 -4.06
CA ILE A 19 3.58 -9.29 -4.76
C ILE A 19 4.65 -10.30 -4.32
N SER A 20 5.75 -10.36 -5.06
CA SER A 20 6.87 -11.21 -4.66
C SER A 20 7.67 -10.60 -3.50
N GLU A 21 8.51 -11.42 -2.89
CA GLU A 21 9.48 -10.94 -1.88
C GLU A 21 10.48 -9.96 -2.50
N GLU A 22 10.95 -10.22 -3.72
CA GLU A 22 11.87 -9.32 -4.41
C GLU A 22 11.23 -7.95 -4.64
N GLU A 23 10.00 -7.89 -5.16
CA GLU A 23 9.27 -6.63 -5.39
C GLU A 23 9.06 -5.85 -4.07
N TYR A 24 8.83 -6.54 -2.95
CA TYR A 24 8.70 -5.90 -1.64
C TYR A 24 10.01 -5.22 -1.18
N TRP A 25 11.14 -5.93 -1.31
CA TRP A 25 12.45 -5.41 -0.89
C TRP A 25 12.97 -4.32 -1.83
N GLU A 26 12.76 -4.48 -3.15
CA GLU A 26 13.09 -3.43 -4.13
C GLU A 26 12.40 -2.12 -3.76
N MET A 27 11.10 -2.17 -3.42
CA MET A 27 10.37 -0.97 -3.04
C MET A 27 10.89 -0.36 -1.74
N PHE A 28 11.30 -1.16 -0.76
CA PHE A 28 11.91 -0.68 0.49
C PHE A 28 13.20 0.11 0.26
N GLU A 29 13.93 -0.16 -0.83
CA GLU A 29 15.21 0.48 -1.15
C GLU A 29 15.07 1.78 -1.96
N ILE A 30 13.90 2.05 -2.57
CA ILE A 30 13.72 3.19 -3.50
C ILE A 30 13.66 4.55 -2.77
N LEU A 31 12.95 4.64 -1.65
CA LEU A 31 12.77 5.86 -0.86
C LEU A 31 12.68 5.52 0.63
N PRO A 32 13.06 6.45 1.54
CA PRO A 32 12.97 6.20 2.96
C PRO A 32 11.51 5.86 3.36
N PRO A 33 11.26 4.65 3.88
CA PRO A 33 9.91 4.19 4.17
C PRO A 33 9.35 4.90 5.40
N ILE A 34 8.05 5.19 5.38
CA ILE A 34 7.31 5.55 6.61
C ILE A 34 6.65 4.28 7.14
N PHE A 35 7.13 3.81 8.29
CA PHE A 35 6.54 2.66 8.96
C PHE A 35 5.18 3.02 9.58
N PHE A 36 4.20 2.13 9.41
CA PHE A 36 2.85 2.26 9.97
C PHE A 36 2.28 0.87 10.28
N GLY A 37 2.00 0.61 11.56
CA GLY A 37 1.57 -0.73 11.99
C GLY A 37 2.64 -1.79 11.67
N SER A 38 2.28 -2.80 10.89
CA SER A 38 3.19 -3.88 10.46
C SER A 38 3.68 -3.74 9.02
N GLY A 39 3.47 -2.60 8.37
CA GLY A 39 3.92 -2.32 7.01
C GLY A 39 4.53 -0.93 6.89
N PHE A 40 4.74 -0.50 5.65
CA PHE A 40 5.29 0.82 5.37
C PHE A 40 4.66 1.46 4.15
N PHE A 41 4.67 2.78 4.14
CA PHE A 41 4.26 3.59 3.01
C PHE A 41 5.48 4.04 2.22
N MET A 42 5.35 3.95 0.89
CA MET A 42 6.22 4.66 -0.05
C MET A 42 5.63 6.04 -0.32
N LEU A 43 6.41 7.08 -0.05
CA LEU A 43 6.07 8.47 -0.34
C LEU A 43 6.65 8.85 -1.70
N GLU A 44 5.85 9.32 -2.65
CA GLU A 44 6.39 10.23 -3.66
C GLU A 44 6.56 11.62 -3.04
N ALA A 45 7.79 12.11 -2.98
CA ALA A 45 8.13 13.41 -2.39
C ALA A 45 7.46 14.62 -3.09
N LEU A 46 6.85 14.43 -4.26
CA LEU A 46 6.37 15.51 -5.13
C LEU A 46 4.86 15.50 -5.40
N THR A 47 4.16 14.39 -5.24
CA THR A 47 2.80 14.24 -5.78
C THR A 47 1.71 14.19 -4.72
N GLY A 48 2.07 14.00 -3.44
CA GLY A 48 1.28 14.37 -2.27
C GLY A 48 -0.07 13.67 -2.10
N ILE A 49 -0.43 12.68 -2.92
CA ILE A 49 -1.75 12.09 -2.86
C ILE A 49 -1.65 10.59 -3.17
N PHE A 50 -2.06 9.78 -2.17
CA PHE A 50 -2.06 8.32 -2.11
C PHE A 50 -0.71 7.65 -1.85
N HIS A 51 -0.71 6.75 -0.87
CA HIS A 51 0.51 6.07 -0.42
C HIS A 51 0.40 4.60 -0.79
N ASN A 52 1.35 4.12 -1.59
CA ASN A 52 1.54 2.70 -1.80
C ASN A 52 1.97 2.10 -0.45
N TYR A 53 1.13 1.24 0.10
CA TYR A 53 1.35 0.55 1.36
C TYR A 53 1.83 -0.87 1.09
N TYR A 54 2.97 -1.23 1.65
CA TYR A 54 3.58 -2.54 1.51
C TYR A 54 3.58 -3.25 2.86
N ILE A 55 3.19 -4.52 2.86
CA ILE A 55 3.12 -5.32 4.09
C ILE A 55 3.50 -6.78 3.84
N LYS A 56 4.29 -7.35 4.76
CA LYS A 56 4.46 -8.80 4.90
C LYS A 56 3.43 -9.33 5.89
N TRP A 57 2.57 -10.25 5.45
CA TRP A 57 1.53 -10.84 6.29
C TRP A 57 1.48 -12.35 6.12
N LYS A 58 1.60 -13.10 7.24
CA LYS A 58 1.56 -14.57 7.27
C LYS A 58 2.47 -15.26 6.21
N GLY A 59 3.65 -14.68 5.96
CA GLY A 59 4.64 -15.22 5.03
C GLY A 59 4.44 -14.84 3.56
N ARG A 60 3.45 -13.99 3.25
CA ARG A 60 3.20 -13.43 1.91
C ARG A 60 3.37 -11.92 1.91
N TYR A 61 3.51 -11.33 0.73
CA TYR A 61 3.78 -9.90 0.56
C TYR A 61 2.66 -9.25 -0.24
N TYR A 62 2.24 -8.07 0.19
CA TYR A 62 1.08 -7.39 -0.38
C TYR A 62 1.38 -5.91 -0.59
N THR A 63 0.73 -5.34 -1.60
CA THR A 63 0.65 -3.90 -1.82
C THR A 63 -0.78 -3.44 -2.04
N ALA A 64 -1.10 -2.25 -1.56
CA ALA A 64 -2.38 -1.58 -1.81
C ALA A 64 -2.21 -0.06 -1.67
N ILE A 65 -3.21 0.68 -2.13
CA ILE A 65 -3.22 2.13 -2.05
C ILE A 65 -4.13 2.59 -0.90
N PHE A 66 -3.55 3.31 0.05
CA PHE A 66 -4.29 3.92 1.17
C PHE A 66 -4.04 5.43 1.27
N SER A 67 -4.96 6.10 1.96
CA SER A 67 -4.77 7.48 2.42
C SER A 67 -3.91 7.50 3.68
N ARG A 68 -3.13 8.57 3.89
CA ARG A 68 -2.40 8.77 5.16
C ARG A 68 -3.32 8.91 6.37
N ASN A 69 -4.59 9.23 6.12
CA ASN A 69 -5.59 9.41 7.17
C ASN A 69 -6.28 8.09 7.54
N ASP A 70 -6.01 7.01 6.81
CA ASP A 70 -6.53 5.69 7.16
C ASP A 70 -5.84 5.17 8.42
N THR A 71 -6.63 4.53 9.29
CA THR A 71 -6.10 3.90 10.50
C THR A 71 -5.53 2.53 10.19
N TRP A 72 -4.65 2.05 11.06
CA TRP A 72 -4.07 0.71 10.94
C TRP A 72 -5.16 -0.37 10.97
N GLU A 73 -6.17 -0.21 11.83
CA GLU A 73 -7.28 -1.13 11.95
C GLU A 73 -8.05 -1.26 10.63
N LYS A 74 -8.32 -0.15 9.94
CA LYS A 74 -8.98 -0.15 8.63
C LYS A 74 -8.15 -0.89 7.58
N ILE A 75 -6.84 -0.63 7.53
CA ILE A 75 -5.91 -1.29 6.60
C ILE A 75 -5.88 -2.79 6.87
N LYS A 76 -5.77 -3.19 8.15
CA LYS A 76 -5.75 -4.58 8.56
C LYS A 76 -7.05 -5.32 8.22
N GLU A 77 -8.20 -4.74 8.54
CA GLU A 77 -9.51 -5.32 8.22
C GLU A 77 -9.68 -5.49 6.70
N SER A 78 -9.25 -4.50 5.91
CA SER A 78 -9.24 -4.58 4.45
C SER A 78 -8.37 -5.74 3.94
N LEU A 79 -7.15 -5.90 4.47
CA LEU A 79 -6.26 -7.01 4.11
C LEU A 79 -6.87 -8.37 4.47
N GLU A 80 -7.43 -8.48 5.68
CA GLU A 80 -8.04 -9.72 6.15
C GLU A 80 -9.29 -10.10 5.35
N SER A 81 -10.03 -9.11 4.82
CA SER A 81 -11.14 -9.36 3.89
C SER A 81 -10.64 -9.91 2.57
N PHE A 82 -9.64 -9.28 1.96
CA PHE A 82 -9.04 -9.72 0.70
C PHE A 82 -8.49 -11.15 0.75
N ILE A 83 -7.82 -11.54 1.85
CA ILE A 83 -7.24 -12.89 1.98
C ILE A 83 -8.31 -13.99 2.17
N LYS A 84 -9.53 -13.63 2.61
CA LYS A 84 -10.62 -14.58 2.82
C LYS A 84 -11.44 -14.86 1.56
N GLU A 85 -11.39 -13.96 0.58
CA GLU A 85 -12.00 -14.12 -0.75
C GLU A 85 -11.17 -15.06 -1.64
#